data_AF-A0A972B677-F1
#
_entry.id   AF-A0A972B677-F1
#
_cell.length_a   1.000
_cell.length_b   1.000
_cell.length_c   1.000
_cell.angle_alpha   90.00
_cell.angle_beta   90.00
_cell.angle_gamma   90.00
#
_symmetry.space_group_name_H-M   'P 1'
#
loop_
_entity.id
_entity.type
_entity.pdbx_description
1 polymer ?
#
loop_
_entity_poly.entity_id
_entity_poly.type
_entity_poly.pdbx_seq_one_letter_code
_entity_poly.pdbx_strand_id
1 'polypeptide(L)'
;VSTWGSPQFNYDRDKLIEATKLILSEYDNYHNIQTYRFDLTDCLRQCVADLSWDYIDGIKESYANKDSYALRYNADQLLNLFDLQESLVSTNQHMLLGKWLDMAKRYGKTPAEKALFEFNARTQITLWGDSSGSVELHDYAAKEWSGLLADFYKPRWEAFIGLLLASLETGCELCSFEQYDYEAAFCFTQKEYSCEPKGNLKEIALKIIEHLK
;
A
#
# COMPACT_ATOMS: atom_id res chain seq x y z
N VAL A 1 -7.10 -0.04 7.85
CA VAL A 1 -7.06 1.20 8.67
C VAL A 1 -6.70 0.78 10.09
N SER A 2 -5.87 1.54 10.80
CA SER A 2 -5.49 1.23 12.19
C SER A 2 -6.67 1.40 13.15
N THR A 3 -6.53 0.89 14.38
CA THR A 3 -7.57 0.87 15.43
C THR A 3 -8.26 2.21 15.67
N TRP A 4 -7.56 3.34 15.51
CA TRP A 4 -8.11 4.70 15.73
C TRP A 4 -8.16 5.55 14.46
N GLY A 5 -7.94 4.95 13.28
CA GLY A 5 -8.11 5.65 12.00
C GLY A 5 -9.56 5.64 11.54
N SER A 6 -9.99 6.68 10.82
CA SER A 6 -11.29 6.69 10.14
C SER A 6 -11.12 6.40 8.65
N PRO A 7 -11.88 5.46 8.05
CA PRO A 7 -11.92 5.27 6.61
C PRO A 7 -12.83 6.29 5.90
N GLN A 8 -13.55 7.15 6.63
CA GLN A 8 -14.54 8.04 6.05
C GLN A 8 -13.90 9.26 5.37
N PHE A 9 -14.22 9.45 4.09
CA PHE A 9 -13.86 10.66 3.36
C PHE A 9 -14.54 11.89 3.97
N ASN A 10 -13.77 12.95 4.19
CA ASN A 10 -14.25 14.26 4.64
C ASN A 10 -14.16 15.34 3.54
N TYR A 11 -14.02 14.92 2.27
CA TYR A 11 -13.92 15.76 1.09
C TYR A 11 -14.60 15.11 -0.11
N ASP A 12 -14.75 15.89 -1.19
CA ASP A 12 -15.26 15.44 -2.48
C ASP A 12 -14.13 14.82 -3.32
N ARG A 13 -14.24 13.52 -3.61
CA ARG A 13 -13.24 12.76 -4.39
C ARG A 13 -13.08 13.31 -5.81
N ASP A 14 -14.15 13.78 -6.44
CA ASP A 14 -14.09 14.32 -7.81
C ASP A 14 -13.30 15.63 -7.85
N LYS A 15 -13.36 16.43 -6.77
CA LYS A 15 -12.56 17.64 -6.64
C LYS A 15 -11.08 17.36 -6.46
N LEU A 16 -10.72 16.29 -5.75
CA LEU A 16 -9.33 15.84 -5.67
C LEU A 16 -8.81 15.40 -7.05
N ILE A 17 -9.61 14.65 -7.80
CA ILE A 17 -9.26 14.21 -9.17
C ILE A 17 -9.11 15.42 -10.10
N GLU A 18 -10.01 16.40 -10.04
CA GLU A 18 -9.94 17.65 -10.80
C GLU A 18 -8.66 18.42 -10.48
N ALA A 19 -8.35 18.63 -9.20
CA ALA A 19 -7.11 19.28 -8.77
C ALA A 19 -5.86 18.53 -9.26
N THR A 20 -5.86 17.19 -9.17
CA THR A 20 -4.74 16.36 -9.62
C THR A 20 -4.52 16.48 -11.14
N LYS A 21 -5.60 16.54 -11.93
CA LYS A 21 -5.53 16.77 -13.39
C LYS A 21 -4.92 18.13 -13.72
N LEU A 22 -5.25 19.18 -12.96
CA LEU A 22 -4.68 20.52 -13.13
C LEU A 22 -3.19 20.57 -12.74
N ILE A 23 -2.78 19.87 -11.68
CA ILE A 23 -1.36 19.76 -11.33
C ILE A 23 -0.62 19.04 -12.46
N LEU A 24 -1.16 17.91 -12.96
CA LEU A 24 -0.55 17.13 -14.03
C LEU A 24 -0.45 17.89 -15.37
N SER A 25 -1.40 18.78 -15.68
CA SER A 25 -1.33 19.56 -16.93
C SER A 25 -0.10 20.49 -16.99
N GLU A 26 0.46 20.85 -15.83
CA GLU A 26 1.65 21.68 -15.73
C GLU A 26 2.96 20.87 -15.68
N TYR A 27 2.92 19.57 -15.94
CA TYR A 27 4.08 18.69 -15.83
C TYR A 27 5.26 19.17 -16.67
N ASP A 28 5.04 19.54 -17.93
CA ASP A 28 6.11 19.95 -18.83
C ASP A 28 6.79 21.27 -18.40
N ASN A 29 6.13 22.07 -17.56
CA ASN A 29 6.68 23.30 -17.00
C ASN A 29 7.49 23.06 -15.72
N TYR A 30 7.10 22.08 -14.88
CA TYR A 30 7.63 21.93 -13.52
C TYR A 30 8.24 20.55 -13.19
N HIS A 31 8.35 19.61 -14.13
CA HIS A 31 8.83 18.24 -13.86
C HIS A 31 10.26 18.15 -13.29
N ASN A 32 11.06 19.21 -13.42
CA ASN A 32 12.41 19.30 -12.84
C ASN A 32 12.42 19.79 -11.38
N ILE A 33 11.29 20.30 -10.87
CA ILE A 33 11.15 20.78 -9.49
C ILE A 33 10.75 19.61 -8.60
N GLN A 34 11.59 19.31 -7.61
CA GLN A 34 11.38 18.15 -6.73
C GLN A 34 10.08 18.23 -5.91
N THR A 35 9.73 19.41 -5.38
CA THR A 35 8.51 19.60 -4.60
C THR A 35 7.26 19.43 -5.45
N TYR A 36 7.25 19.94 -6.69
CA TYR A 36 6.16 19.70 -7.64
C TYR A 36 5.96 18.20 -7.90
N ARG A 37 7.05 17.45 -8.13
CA ARG A 37 6.98 16.00 -8.32
C ARG A 37 6.41 15.31 -7.08
N PHE A 38 6.79 15.77 -5.88
CA PHE A 38 6.26 15.24 -4.62
C PHE A 38 4.76 15.47 -4.52
N ASP A 39 4.30 16.71 -4.71
CA ASP A 39 2.89 17.07 -4.61
C ASP A 39 2.05 16.30 -5.65
N LEU A 40 2.54 16.19 -6.89
CA LEU A 40 1.88 15.39 -7.92
C LEU A 40 1.78 13.91 -7.52
N THR A 41 2.87 13.31 -7.04
CA THR A 41 2.86 11.92 -6.54
C THR A 41 1.88 11.76 -5.37
N ASP A 42 1.83 12.72 -4.45
CA ASP A 42 0.98 12.67 -3.26
C ASP A 42 -0.52 12.77 -3.61
N CYS A 43 -0.88 13.66 -4.53
CA CYS A 43 -2.25 13.76 -5.02
C CYS A 43 -2.67 12.51 -5.81
N LEU A 44 -1.80 12.01 -6.69
CA LEU A 44 -2.08 10.78 -7.45
C LEU A 44 -2.24 9.57 -6.54
N ARG A 45 -1.38 9.40 -5.51
CA ARG A 45 -1.50 8.25 -4.61
C ARG A 45 -2.79 8.30 -3.81
N GLN A 46 -3.24 9.50 -3.40
CA GLN A 46 -4.52 9.66 -2.73
C GLN A 46 -5.69 9.31 -3.66
N CYS A 47 -5.66 9.73 -4.93
CA CYS A 47 -6.71 9.34 -5.89
C CYS A 47 -6.78 7.81 -6.08
N VAL A 48 -5.64 7.12 -6.13
CA VAL A 48 -5.61 5.66 -6.23
C VAL A 48 -6.14 4.99 -4.95
N ALA A 49 -5.77 5.51 -3.78
CA ALA A 49 -6.29 5.02 -2.50
C ALA A 49 -7.81 5.21 -2.40
N ASP A 50 -8.32 6.35 -2.87
CA ASP A 50 -9.75 6.65 -2.90
C ASP A 50 -10.54 5.69 -3.80
N LEU A 51 -10.01 5.39 -5.01
CA LEU A 51 -10.60 4.44 -5.93
C LEU A 51 -10.60 3.00 -5.38
N SER A 52 -9.59 2.65 -4.59
CA SER A 52 -9.49 1.30 -4.00
C SER A 52 -10.70 0.95 -3.12
N TRP A 53 -11.33 1.94 -2.49
CA TRP A 53 -12.52 1.72 -1.66
C TRP A 53 -13.73 1.24 -2.45
N ASP A 54 -13.88 1.67 -3.71
CA ASP A 54 -14.98 1.23 -4.56
C ASP A 54 -14.86 -0.28 -4.83
N TYR A 55 -13.63 -0.77 -5.10
CA TYR A 55 -13.38 -2.20 -5.28
C TYR A 55 -13.45 -3.00 -3.98
N ILE A 56 -13.04 -2.42 -2.85
CA ILE A 56 -13.19 -3.05 -1.53
C ILE A 56 -14.68 -3.24 -1.22
N ASP A 57 -15.51 -2.24 -1.47
CA ASP A 57 -16.96 -2.35 -1.27
C ASP A 57 -17.60 -3.34 -2.25
N GLY A 58 -17.13 -3.35 -3.50
CA GLY A 58 -17.51 -4.37 -4.49
C GLY A 58 -17.16 -5.80 -4.05
N ILE A 59 -15.99 -6.03 -3.43
CA ILE A 59 -15.61 -7.34 -2.86
C ILE A 59 -16.59 -7.74 -1.75
N LYS A 60 -16.90 -6.81 -0.83
CA LYS A 60 -17.84 -7.08 0.28
C LYS A 60 -19.22 -7.46 -0.23
N GLU A 61 -19.75 -6.70 -1.17
CA GLU A 61 -21.06 -6.95 -1.77
C GLU A 61 -21.08 -8.27 -2.54
N SER A 62 -20.07 -8.52 -3.36
CA SER A 62 -19.96 -9.76 -4.15
C SER A 62 -19.90 -11.00 -3.23
N TYR A 63 -19.13 -10.92 -2.14
CA TYR A 63 -19.06 -12.00 -1.16
C TYR A 63 -20.40 -12.22 -0.45
N ALA A 64 -21.08 -11.15 0.00
CA ALA A 64 -22.40 -11.24 0.63
C ALA A 64 -23.45 -11.88 -0.31
N ASN A 65 -23.38 -11.58 -1.60
CA ASN A 65 -24.25 -12.13 -2.63
C ASN A 65 -23.80 -13.52 -3.14
N LYS A 66 -22.68 -14.05 -2.64
CA LYS A 66 -22.04 -15.29 -3.11
C LYS A 66 -21.73 -15.28 -4.62
N ASP A 67 -21.47 -14.11 -5.19
CA ASP A 67 -21.08 -13.93 -6.58
C ASP A 67 -19.55 -14.04 -6.71
N SER A 68 -19.07 -15.23 -7.03
CA SER A 68 -17.64 -15.49 -7.17
C SER A 68 -17.03 -14.83 -8.41
N TYR A 69 -17.81 -14.54 -9.45
CA TYR A 69 -17.31 -13.87 -10.65
C TYR A 69 -17.07 -12.39 -10.37
N ALA A 70 -18.05 -11.70 -9.79
CA ALA A 70 -17.91 -10.31 -9.39
C ALA A 70 -16.83 -10.12 -8.31
N LEU A 71 -16.70 -11.08 -7.38
CA LEU A 71 -15.64 -11.04 -6.36
C LEU A 71 -14.26 -11.07 -7.02
N ARG A 72 -14.01 -12.02 -7.94
CA ARG A 72 -12.73 -12.11 -8.67
C ARG A 72 -12.43 -10.84 -9.45
N TYR A 73 -13.42 -10.29 -10.14
CA TYR A 73 -13.25 -9.05 -10.88
C TYR A 73 -12.80 -7.91 -9.97
N ASN A 74 -13.52 -7.65 -8.86
CA ASN A 74 -13.16 -6.57 -7.94
C ASN A 74 -11.81 -6.82 -7.23
N ALA A 75 -11.51 -8.08 -6.89
CA ALA A 75 -10.22 -8.48 -6.35
C ALA A 75 -9.07 -8.18 -7.32
N ASP A 76 -9.20 -8.56 -8.58
CA ASP A 76 -8.19 -8.31 -9.60
C ASP A 76 -7.97 -6.81 -9.79
N GLN A 77 -9.06 -6.01 -9.82
CA GLN A 77 -8.94 -4.55 -9.91
C GLN A 77 -8.20 -3.97 -8.70
N LEU A 78 -8.55 -4.38 -7.47
CA LEU A 78 -7.87 -3.93 -6.26
C LEU A 78 -6.37 -4.27 -6.27
N LEU A 79 -6.01 -5.50 -6.65
CA LEU A 79 -4.61 -5.93 -6.70
C LEU A 79 -3.82 -5.21 -7.81
N ASN A 80 -4.46 -4.89 -8.94
CA ASN A 80 -3.86 -4.04 -9.97
C ASN A 80 -3.61 -2.61 -9.47
N LEU A 81 -4.49 -2.06 -8.63
CA LEU A 81 -4.25 -0.76 -8.00
C LEU A 81 -3.05 -0.77 -7.04
N PHE A 82 -2.80 -1.88 -6.33
CA PHE A 82 -1.57 -2.02 -5.55
C PHE A 82 -0.31 -1.93 -6.44
N ASP A 83 -0.30 -2.58 -7.58
CA ASP A 83 0.83 -2.53 -8.52
C ASP A 83 1.01 -1.13 -9.13
N LEU A 84 -0.11 -0.47 -9.45
CA LEU A 84 -0.09 0.90 -9.96
C LEU A 84 0.44 1.87 -8.90
N GLN A 85 -0.04 1.76 -7.66
CA GLN A 85 0.41 2.57 -6.52
C GLN A 85 1.90 2.34 -6.22
N GLU A 86 2.35 1.07 -6.16
CA GLU A 86 3.77 0.69 -5.99
C GLU A 86 4.64 1.33 -7.07
N SER A 87 4.20 1.29 -8.33
CA SER A 87 4.92 1.92 -9.44
C SER A 87 5.01 3.45 -9.30
N LEU A 88 3.95 4.09 -8.83
CA LEU A 88 3.89 5.53 -8.62
C LEU A 88 4.84 5.96 -7.50
N VAL A 89 4.73 5.36 -6.32
CA VAL A 89 5.53 5.76 -5.16
C VAL A 89 7.01 5.40 -5.33
N SER A 90 7.33 4.41 -6.18
CA SER A 90 8.69 4.11 -6.62
C SER A 90 9.39 5.28 -7.33
N THR A 91 8.64 6.23 -7.89
CA THR A 91 9.21 7.39 -8.61
C THR A 91 9.70 8.52 -7.68
N ASN A 92 9.42 8.42 -6.37
CA ASN A 92 9.71 9.46 -5.41
C ASN A 92 10.59 8.97 -4.26
N GLN A 93 11.72 9.66 -4.07
CA GLN A 93 12.71 9.27 -3.08
C GLN A 93 12.23 9.31 -1.63
N HIS A 94 11.16 10.05 -1.33
CA HIS A 94 10.59 10.19 0.02
C HIS A 94 9.59 9.08 0.35
N MET A 95 9.28 8.20 -0.61
CA MET A 95 8.30 7.13 -0.48
C MET A 95 8.93 5.75 -0.72
N LEU A 96 10.21 5.57 -0.39
CA LEU A 96 10.94 4.32 -0.57
C LEU A 96 11.25 3.67 0.78
N LEU A 97 10.81 2.42 0.98
CA LEU A 97 11.16 1.63 2.16
C LEU A 97 12.67 1.48 2.33
N GLY A 98 13.41 1.32 1.22
CA GLY A 98 14.86 1.16 1.24
C GLY A 98 15.59 2.27 1.98
N LYS A 99 15.15 3.54 1.82
CA LYS A 99 15.76 4.67 2.53
C LYS A 99 15.56 4.62 4.03
N TRP A 100 14.38 4.21 4.48
CA TRP A 100 14.07 4.04 5.89
C TRP A 100 14.93 2.94 6.52
N LEU A 101 15.00 1.78 5.87
CA LEU A 101 15.77 0.64 6.37
C LEU A 101 17.28 0.88 6.33
N ASP A 102 17.79 1.53 5.27
CA ASP A 102 19.20 1.91 5.18
C ASP A 102 19.58 2.90 6.30
N MET A 103 18.74 3.90 6.56
CA MET A 103 18.94 4.82 7.67
C MET A 103 18.98 4.09 9.02
N ALA A 104 18.04 3.18 9.28
CA ALA A 104 18.02 2.39 10.51
C ALA A 104 19.31 1.57 10.68
N LYS A 105 19.74 0.88 9.62
CA LYS A 105 20.99 0.10 9.63
C LYS A 105 22.23 0.93 9.96
N ARG A 106 22.29 2.21 9.57
CA ARG A 106 23.44 3.08 9.85
C ARG A 106 23.67 3.33 11.34
N TYR A 107 22.67 3.11 12.20
CA TYR A 107 22.84 3.20 13.66
C TYR A 107 23.55 1.98 14.27
N GLY A 108 23.60 0.84 13.57
CA GLY A 108 24.29 -0.37 14.03
C GLY A 108 25.77 -0.39 13.68
N LYS A 109 26.63 -0.77 14.63
CA LYS A 109 28.09 -0.86 14.43
C LYS A 109 28.51 -2.27 14.02
N THR A 110 27.81 -3.28 14.50
CA THR A 110 28.03 -4.70 14.18
C THR A 110 26.93 -5.25 13.26
N PRO A 111 27.17 -6.35 12.53
CA PRO A 111 26.12 -7.00 11.73
C PRO A 111 24.86 -7.34 12.52
N ALA A 112 25.03 -7.78 13.77
CA ALA A 112 23.92 -8.10 14.67
C ALA A 112 23.09 -6.84 15.03
N GLU A 113 23.75 -5.73 15.36
CA GLU A 113 23.04 -4.46 15.64
C GLU A 113 22.34 -3.92 14.40
N LYS A 114 22.94 -4.04 13.21
CA LYS A 114 22.29 -3.61 11.95
C LYS A 114 21.02 -4.41 11.68
N ALA A 115 21.08 -5.73 11.85
CA ALA A 115 19.91 -6.60 11.72
C ALA A 115 18.83 -6.26 12.76
N LEU A 116 19.21 -5.98 14.01
CA LEU A 116 18.28 -5.55 15.06
C LEU A 116 17.60 -4.22 14.73
N PHE A 117 18.35 -3.22 14.25
CA PHE A 117 17.75 -1.94 13.86
C PHE A 117 16.86 -2.05 12.63
N GLU A 118 17.21 -2.90 11.65
CA GLU A 118 16.34 -3.17 10.51
C GLU A 118 15.04 -3.86 10.96
N PHE A 119 15.12 -4.86 11.85
CA PHE A 119 13.95 -5.50 12.45
C PHE A 119 13.05 -4.46 13.15
N ASN A 120 13.62 -3.62 14.02
CA ASN A 120 12.86 -2.57 14.71
C ASN A 120 12.19 -1.59 13.74
N ALA A 121 12.91 -1.21 12.67
CA ALA A 121 12.41 -0.28 11.66
C ALA A 121 11.25 -0.86 10.84
N ARG A 122 11.28 -2.17 10.53
CA ARG A 122 10.18 -2.88 9.87
C ARG A 122 8.99 -2.98 10.82
N THR A 123 9.21 -3.49 12.03
CA THR A 123 8.18 -3.68 13.05
C THR A 123 7.45 -2.38 13.35
N GLN A 124 8.15 -1.26 13.55
CA GLN A 124 7.52 0.03 13.89
C GLN A 124 6.45 0.48 12.90
N ILE A 125 6.64 0.25 11.60
CA ILE A 125 5.71 0.72 10.55
C ILE A 125 4.67 -0.34 10.14
N THR A 126 4.70 -1.53 10.75
CA THR A 126 3.77 -2.64 10.48
C THR A 126 3.08 -3.11 11.76
N LEU A 127 3.64 -4.10 12.45
CA LEU A 127 3.06 -4.74 13.64
C LEU A 127 3.14 -3.86 14.89
N TRP A 128 4.04 -2.88 14.88
CA TRP A 128 4.39 -1.96 15.96
C TRP A 128 5.05 -2.63 17.19
N GLY A 129 4.62 -3.83 17.56
CA GLY A 129 5.16 -4.62 18.66
C GLY A 129 5.05 -6.13 18.43
N ASP A 130 5.22 -6.90 19.50
CA ASP A 130 4.99 -8.34 19.51
C ASP A 130 3.49 -8.69 19.36
N SER A 131 3.12 -9.97 19.46
CA SER A 131 1.74 -10.41 19.30
C SER A 131 0.78 -9.76 20.31
N SER A 132 1.28 -9.32 21.48
CA SER A 132 0.47 -8.61 22.47
C SER A 132 0.31 -7.12 22.13
N GLY A 133 1.39 -6.46 21.71
CA GLY A 133 1.37 -5.05 21.32
C GLY A 133 0.66 -4.79 20.00
N SER A 134 0.76 -5.73 19.05
CA SER A 134 0.11 -5.64 17.75
C SER A 134 -1.42 -5.67 17.85
N VAL A 135 -2.01 -6.19 18.93
CA VAL A 135 -3.48 -6.22 19.07
C VAL A 135 -4.08 -4.81 18.97
N GLU A 136 -3.44 -3.80 19.56
CA GLU A 136 -3.93 -2.42 19.53
C GLU A 136 -3.22 -1.55 18.49
N LEU A 137 -1.94 -1.82 18.21
CA LEU A 137 -1.06 -0.91 17.47
C LEU A 137 -0.74 -1.38 16.05
N HIS A 138 -1.36 -2.46 15.59
CA HIS A 138 -1.25 -2.95 14.22
C HIS A 138 -1.57 -1.86 13.18
N ASP A 139 -0.70 -1.74 12.17
CA ASP A 139 -0.75 -0.74 11.11
C ASP A 139 -0.83 0.73 11.61
N TYR A 140 -0.56 1.01 12.89
CA TYR A 140 -0.70 2.35 13.48
C TYR A 140 0.18 3.39 12.78
N ALA A 141 1.41 3.00 12.44
CA ALA A 141 2.37 3.84 11.72
C ALA A 141 2.53 3.40 10.26
N ALA A 142 1.47 2.89 9.63
CA ALA A 142 1.45 2.51 8.22
C ALA A 142 2.02 3.59 7.29
N LYS A 143 2.55 3.14 6.15
CA LYS A 143 3.16 4.00 5.12
C LYS A 143 2.82 3.49 3.73
N GLU A 144 2.51 4.38 2.79
CA GLU A 144 2.39 4.02 1.39
C GLU A 144 3.75 4.13 0.69
N TRP A 145 4.65 3.22 1.04
CA TRP A 145 6.02 3.21 0.52
C TRP A 145 6.26 2.05 -0.45
N SER A 146 7.06 2.32 -1.48
CA SER A 146 7.55 1.31 -2.40
C SER A 146 8.28 0.22 -1.63
N GLY A 147 7.99 -1.03 -1.98
CA GLY A 147 8.43 -2.23 -1.29
C GLY A 147 7.48 -2.66 -0.18
N LEU A 148 6.93 -1.73 0.61
CA LEU A 148 5.95 -2.07 1.64
C LEU A 148 4.58 -2.42 1.03
N LEU A 149 4.16 -1.70 -0.01
CA LEU A 149 2.96 -2.05 -0.78
C LEU A 149 3.09 -3.45 -1.40
N ALA A 150 4.21 -3.71 -2.09
CA ALA A 150 4.43 -4.98 -2.78
C ALA A 150 4.64 -6.19 -1.86
N ASP A 151 5.41 -6.05 -0.77
CA ASP A 151 5.85 -7.19 0.04
C ASP A 151 5.16 -7.32 1.40
N PHE A 152 4.33 -6.33 1.79
CA PHE A 152 3.57 -6.38 3.04
C PHE A 152 2.06 -6.24 2.80
N TYR A 153 1.60 -5.16 2.18
CA TYR A 153 0.16 -4.91 2.05
C TYR A 153 -0.54 -5.76 0.99
N LYS A 154 0.02 -5.85 -0.23
CA LYS A 154 -0.59 -6.63 -1.32
C LYS A 154 -0.71 -8.13 -0.97
N PRO A 155 0.31 -8.81 -0.42
CA PRO A 155 0.20 -10.24 -0.11
C PRO A 155 -0.86 -10.53 0.97
N ARG A 156 -1.11 -9.61 1.90
CA ARG A 156 -2.21 -9.71 2.87
C ARG A 156 -3.57 -9.70 2.20
N TRP A 157 -3.77 -8.82 1.22
CA TRP A 157 -5.00 -8.78 0.43
C TRP A 157 -5.17 -10.03 -0.43
N GLU A 158 -4.10 -10.51 -1.07
CA GLU A 158 -4.12 -11.75 -1.85
C GLU A 158 -4.52 -12.96 -0.97
N ALA A 159 -3.94 -13.07 0.23
CA ALA A 159 -4.28 -14.12 1.18
C ALA A 159 -5.76 -14.03 1.62
N PHE A 160 -6.23 -12.84 1.97
CA PHE A 160 -7.61 -12.63 2.40
C PHE A 160 -8.61 -12.93 1.27
N ILE A 161 -8.36 -12.43 0.06
CA ILE A 161 -9.18 -12.70 -1.13
C ILE A 161 -9.22 -14.20 -1.42
N GLY A 162 -8.08 -14.89 -1.30
CA GLY A 162 -8.00 -16.34 -1.46
C GLY A 162 -8.91 -17.09 -0.48
N LEU A 163 -8.98 -16.66 0.79
CA LEU A 163 -9.88 -17.22 1.78
C LEU A 163 -11.36 -16.98 1.43
N LEU A 164 -11.70 -15.78 0.97
CA LEU A 164 -13.06 -15.46 0.52
C LEU A 164 -13.51 -16.38 -0.62
N LEU A 165 -12.66 -16.54 -1.63
CA LEU A 165 -12.94 -17.41 -2.78
C LEU A 165 -13.06 -18.88 -2.39
N ALA A 166 -12.14 -19.37 -1.56
CA ALA A 166 -12.19 -20.75 -1.06
C ALA A 166 -13.46 -21.03 -0.25
N SER A 167 -13.91 -20.07 0.57
CA SER A 167 -15.17 -20.18 1.31
C SER A 167 -16.38 -20.27 0.37
N LEU A 168 -16.43 -19.45 -0.70
CA LEU A 168 -17.51 -19.54 -1.68
C LEU A 168 -17.48 -20.85 -2.48
N GLU A 169 -16.31 -21.35 -2.84
CA GLU A 169 -16.15 -22.60 -3.61
C GLU A 169 -16.52 -23.84 -2.79
N THR A 170 -16.11 -23.89 -1.52
CA THR A 170 -16.32 -25.05 -0.64
C THR A 170 -17.64 -25.01 0.12
N GLY A 171 -18.23 -23.81 0.27
CA GLY A 171 -19.37 -23.57 1.14
C GLY A 171 -19.03 -23.61 2.64
N CYS A 172 -17.75 -23.73 2.99
CA CYS A 172 -17.30 -23.68 4.38
C CYS A 172 -17.21 -22.24 4.88
N GLU A 173 -17.37 -22.03 6.19
CA GLU A 173 -17.15 -20.72 6.80
C GLU A 173 -15.69 -20.25 6.64
N LEU A 174 -15.48 -18.94 6.70
CA LEU A 174 -14.15 -18.36 6.63
C LEU A 174 -13.30 -18.86 7.80
N CYS A 175 -12.20 -19.54 7.48
CA CYS A 175 -11.19 -19.89 8.47
C CYS A 175 -10.58 -18.63 9.07
N SER A 176 -10.26 -18.66 10.36
CA SER A 176 -9.46 -17.62 11.00
C SER A 176 -8.10 -17.49 10.30
N PHE A 177 -7.75 -16.28 9.88
CA PHE A 177 -6.43 -16.00 9.33
C PHE A 177 -5.47 -15.67 10.49
N GLU A 178 -4.40 -16.46 10.66
CA GLU A 178 -3.32 -16.16 11.61
C GLU A 178 -2.47 -14.99 11.08
N GLN A 179 -3.09 -13.81 11.09
CA GLN A 179 -2.58 -12.61 10.43
C GLN A 179 -1.21 -12.18 10.95
N TYR A 180 -1.00 -12.27 12.27
CA TYR A 180 0.23 -11.84 12.91
C TYR A 180 1.46 -12.65 12.45
N ASP A 181 1.38 -13.99 12.45
CA ASP A 181 2.54 -14.83 12.11
C ASP A 181 2.92 -14.69 10.64
N TYR A 182 1.93 -14.58 9.76
CA TYR A 182 2.13 -14.29 8.35
C TYR A 182 2.86 -12.95 8.14
N GLU A 183 2.42 -11.91 8.84
CA GLU A 183 2.98 -10.56 8.74
C GLU A 183 4.34 -10.41 9.44
N ALA A 184 4.57 -11.15 10.53
CA ALA A 184 5.83 -11.12 11.28
C ALA A 184 7.02 -11.56 10.43
N ALA A 185 6.80 -12.46 9.47
CA ALA A 185 7.82 -12.87 8.51
C ALA A 185 8.44 -11.67 7.75
N PHE A 186 7.65 -10.64 7.46
CA PHE A 186 8.15 -9.40 6.83
C PHE A 186 9.13 -8.66 7.75
N CYS A 187 8.94 -8.71 9.07
CA CYS A 187 9.81 -8.00 10.02
C CYS A 187 11.16 -8.70 10.20
N PHE A 188 11.22 -10.02 10.04
CA PHE A 188 12.44 -10.81 10.17
C PHE A 188 13.26 -10.95 8.87
N THR A 189 12.68 -10.61 7.72
CA THR A 189 13.40 -10.65 6.45
C THR A 189 14.54 -9.63 6.39
N GLN A 190 15.59 -9.97 5.66
CA GLN A 190 16.70 -9.07 5.32
C GLN A 190 16.68 -8.69 3.83
N LYS A 191 15.52 -8.82 3.16
CA LYS A 191 15.34 -8.41 1.77
C LYS A 191 15.74 -6.94 1.60
N GLU A 192 16.66 -6.68 0.68
CA GLU A 192 17.07 -5.33 0.34
C GLU A 192 16.05 -4.64 -0.57
N TYR A 193 15.88 -3.33 -0.37
CA TYR A 193 14.99 -2.48 -1.15
C TYR A 193 15.77 -1.32 -1.73
N SER A 194 15.42 -0.89 -2.95
CA SER A 194 16.09 0.23 -3.61
C SER A 194 15.99 1.50 -2.78
N CYS A 195 17.11 2.22 -2.67
CA CYS A 195 17.14 3.60 -2.16
C CYS A 195 17.00 4.63 -3.27
N GLU A 196 17.05 4.21 -4.53
CA GLU A 196 16.97 5.08 -5.69
C GLU A 196 15.57 5.02 -6.32
N PRO A 197 14.98 6.18 -6.67
CA PRO A 197 13.73 6.23 -7.42
C PRO A 197 13.84 5.56 -8.79
N LYS A 198 12.75 4.97 -9.26
CA LYS A 198 12.65 4.33 -10.58
C LYS A 198 11.29 4.63 -11.22
N GLY A 199 11.26 4.60 -12.56
CA GLY A 199 10.04 4.76 -13.35
C GLY A 199 9.81 6.16 -13.91
N ASN A 200 8.87 6.28 -14.84
CA ASN A 200 8.49 7.54 -15.48
C ASN A 200 7.20 8.06 -14.84
N LEU A 201 7.32 9.11 -14.02
CA LEU A 201 6.19 9.72 -13.32
C LEU A 201 5.09 10.21 -14.29
N LYS A 202 5.43 10.77 -15.46
CA LYS A 202 4.42 11.27 -16.41
C LYS A 202 3.58 10.12 -16.97
N GLU A 203 4.23 9.04 -17.41
CA GLU A 203 3.54 7.88 -17.97
C GLU A 203 2.64 7.19 -16.93
N ILE A 204 3.12 7.04 -15.69
CA ILE A 204 2.35 6.45 -14.60
C ILE A 204 1.17 7.35 -14.23
N ALA A 205 1.38 8.66 -14.13
CA ALA A 205 0.32 9.63 -13.85
C ALA A 205 -0.79 9.56 -14.91
N LEU A 206 -0.45 9.53 -16.20
CA LEU A 206 -1.42 9.40 -17.28
C LEU A 206 -2.22 8.11 -17.19
N LYS A 207 -1.58 6.98 -16.89
CA LYS A 207 -2.26 5.70 -16.64
C LYS A 207 -3.23 5.77 -15.46
N ILE A 208 -2.84 6.43 -14.37
CA ILE A 208 -3.73 6.63 -13.21
C ILE A 208 -4.96 7.46 -13.62
N ILE A 209 -4.76 8.57 -14.34
CA ILE A 209 -5.88 9.40 -14.80
C ILE A 209 -6.85 8.61 -15.70
N GLU A 210 -6.37 7.64 -16.47
CA GLU A 210 -7.23 6.75 -17.26
C GLU A 210 -8.08 5.80 -16.41
N HIS A 211 -7.59 5.35 -15.25
CA HIS A 211 -8.34 4.52 -14.30
C HIS A 211 -9.35 5.31 -13.47
N LEU A 212 -9.17 6.63 -13.36
CA LEU A 212 -10.05 7.55 -12.62
C LEU A 212 -11.19 8.13 -13.49
N LYS A 213 -11.50 7.51 -14.64
CA LYS A 213 -12.59 7.90 -15.54
C LYS A 213 -13.80 7.01 -15.32
#